data_AF-G8B944-F1
#
_entry.id   AF-G8B944-F1
#
_cell.length_a   1.000
_cell.length_b   1.000
_cell.length_c   1.000
_cell.angle_alpha   90.00
_cell.angle_beta   90.00
_cell.angle_gamma   90.00
#
_symmetry.space_group_name_H-M   'P 1'
#
loop_
_entity.id
_entity.type
_entity.pdbx_description
1 polymer ?
#
loop_
_entity_poly.entity_id
_entity_poly.type
_entity_poly.pdbx_seq_one_letter_code
_entity_poly.pdbx_strand_id
1 'polypeptide(L)'
;MQLFLQVQVVLWLLVTTAWARDFHGGVTVDWGTLNVANGDVHIYPNSIWSIINNHASNFNGNIQVDKDAGLYISSVSPKVSLSVTLSASKWFFINNGVVSFNAIRGASSYIFRIVGNKFENNGDLFFSASGESSSHSYIKSIDWHNNGLIHIYQQMKSDSYTYLGYDGKTMVNNGQICFTNQNWKQRSSMLGSGCVTAQGKASFYFMNTKLKISEGEIFYLSGGETSIMTEGSTNDPQTFHVRGFGTYNGMANKIGLNAKLHSPVAGRAPWEYDARDGILTLHHGSYSQNFEIGTGYDVTKFEIVSDRSRGLPGVTLGAMQYNAPPPNPGMPAECKPCKAIPGIPGIDQPPPTYTMDTATIAPTEEIDEPTDEPLPTDDIDEPEQTTSTKRGLIKTVTVFATATAFATSTFTITSTVSP
;
A
#
# COMPACT_ATOMS: atom_id res chain seq x y z
N MET A 1 -40.83 32.99 -9.36
CA MET A 1 -39.42 32.75 -8.93
C MET A 1 -39.26 31.38 -8.28
N GLN A 2 -40.08 31.00 -7.29
CA GLN A 2 -40.02 29.70 -6.59
C GLN A 2 -40.27 28.47 -7.50
N LEU A 3 -41.23 28.56 -8.43
CA LEU A 3 -41.55 27.47 -9.39
C LEU A 3 -40.42 27.22 -10.40
N PHE A 4 -39.73 28.28 -10.85
CA PHE A 4 -38.59 28.20 -11.76
C PHE A 4 -37.37 27.56 -11.08
N LEU A 5 -37.16 27.87 -9.79
CA LEU A 5 -36.10 27.25 -8.98
C LEU A 5 -36.38 25.76 -8.76
N GLN A 6 -37.63 25.38 -8.48
CA GLN A 6 -38.04 23.98 -8.32
C GLN A 6 -37.88 23.17 -9.62
N VAL A 7 -38.29 23.73 -10.75
CA VAL A 7 -38.10 23.08 -12.07
C VAL A 7 -36.63 22.95 -12.41
N GLN A 8 -35.80 23.96 -12.13
CA GLN A 8 -34.35 23.86 -12.31
C GLN A 8 -33.74 22.78 -11.41
N VAL A 9 -34.07 22.73 -10.12
CA VAL A 9 -33.55 21.72 -9.19
C VAL A 9 -33.95 20.31 -9.63
N VAL A 10 -35.20 20.10 -10.05
CA VAL A 10 -35.66 18.81 -10.58
C VAL A 10 -34.95 18.45 -11.88
N LEU A 11 -34.73 19.40 -12.79
CA LEU A 11 -34.00 19.16 -14.03
C LEU A 11 -32.52 18.84 -13.77
N TRP A 12 -31.88 19.53 -12.83
CA TRP A 12 -30.50 19.24 -12.39
C TRP A 12 -30.39 17.87 -11.73
N LEU A 13 -31.36 17.49 -10.88
CA LEU A 13 -31.44 16.14 -10.30
C LEU A 13 -31.60 15.05 -11.37
N LEU A 14 -32.50 15.27 -12.35
CA LEU A 14 -32.72 14.34 -13.47
C LEU A 14 -31.49 14.22 -14.38
N VAL A 15 -30.77 15.32 -14.62
CA VAL A 15 -29.50 15.32 -15.37
C VAL A 15 -28.41 14.60 -14.59
N THR A 16 -28.30 14.77 -13.26
CA THR A 16 -27.32 14.01 -12.46
C THR A 16 -27.61 12.51 -12.44
N THR A 17 -28.89 12.09 -12.44
CA THR A 17 -29.27 10.67 -12.53
C THR A 17 -29.06 10.06 -13.92
N ALA A 18 -28.98 10.86 -14.99
CA ALA A 18 -28.85 10.35 -16.34
C ALA A 18 -27.45 9.80 -16.67
N TRP A 19 -26.45 10.10 -15.83
CA TRP A 19 -25.06 9.69 -16.06
C TRP A 19 -24.48 8.81 -14.96
N ALA A 20 -25.08 8.80 -13.76
CA ALA A 20 -24.68 7.87 -12.70
C ALA A 20 -24.98 6.40 -13.10
N ARG A 21 -24.14 5.48 -12.66
CA ARG A 21 -24.30 4.03 -12.85
C ARG A 21 -24.52 3.36 -11.51
N ASP A 22 -25.77 2.99 -11.29
CA ASP A 22 -26.21 2.27 -10.10
C ASP A 22 -26.42 0.79 -10.42
N PHE A 23 -25.79 -0.09 -9.65
CA PHE A 23 -25.92 -1.54 -9.80
C PHE A 23 -26.65 -2.12 -8.60
N HIS A 24 -27.78 -2.78 -8.87
CA HIS A 24 -28.63 -3.40 -7.87
C HIS A 24 -28.90 -4.87 -8.20
N GLY A 25 -28.71 -5.75 -7.22
CA GLY A 25 -29.14 -7.14 -7.24
C GLY A 25 -28.51 -7.99 -8.33
N GLY A 26 -27.55 -8.85 -7.96
CA GLY A 26 -26.99 -9.85 -8.86
C GLY A 26 -25.72 -9.39 -9.58
N VAL A 27 -25.39 -10.04 -10.70
CA VAL A 27 -24.10 -9.87 -11.39
C VAL A 27 -24.33 -9.25 -12.76
N THR A 28 -23.74 -8.07 -12.98
CA THR A 28 -23.65 -7.44 -14.30
C THR A 28 -22.25 -7.69 -14.87
N VAL A 29 -22.18 -8.21 -16.10
CA VAL A 29 -20.92 -8.53 -16.77
C VAL A 29 -20.87 -7.83 -18.13
N ASP A 30 -19.90 -6.93 -18.30
CA ASP A 30 -19.63 -6.24 -19.55
C ASP A 30 -18.33 -6.77 -20.17
N TRP A 31 -18.38 -7.16 -21.45
CA TRP A 31 -17.22 -7.65 -22.20
C TRP A 31 -16.79 -6.65 -23.27
N GLY A 32 -15.47 -6.47 -23.40
CA GLY A 32 -14.87 -5.65 -24.44
C GLY A 32 -14.91 -4.15 -24.17
N THR A 33 -14.89 -3.37 -25.24
CA THR A 33 -14.85 -1.91 -25.18
C THR A 33 -16.10 -1.34 -24.48
N LEU A 34 -15.88 -0.69 -23.35
CA LEU A 34 -16.92 -0.02 -22.57
C LEU A 34 -16.44 1.39 -22.18
N ASN A 35 -17.24 2.40 -22.51
CA ASN A 35 -17.01 3.74 -21.99
C ASN A 35 -17.61 3.87 -20.59
N VAL A 36 -16.78 4.08 -19.57
CA VAL A 36 -17.17 4.29 -18.16
C VAL A 36 -16.94 5.72 -17.67
N ALA A 37 -16.60 6.65 -18.58
CA ALA A 37 -16.07 7.96 -18.26
C ALA A 37 -17.08 9.01 -17.82
N ASN A 38 -18.34 8.66 -17.59
CA ASN A 38 -19.34 9.65 -17.20
C ASN A 38 -20.12 9.18 -15.99
N GLY A 39 -20.18 10.06 -14.99
CA GLY A 39 -21.02 9.93 -13.80
C GLY A 39 -20.43 9.10 -12.67
N ASP A 40 -21.11 9.17 -11.54
CA ASP A 40 -20.78 8.41 -10.33
C ASP A 40 -21.11 6.93 -10.54
N VAL A 41 -20.38 6.06 -9.86
CA VAL A 41 -20.60 4.60 -9.84
C VAL A 41 -20.94 4.20 -8.42
N HIS A 42 -22.11 3.57 -8.24
CA HIS A 42 -22.51 2.98 -6.97
C HIS A 42 -22.92 1.53 -7.17
N ILE A 43 -22.23 0.62 -6.48
CA ILE A 43 -22.59 -0.80 -6.44
C ILE A 43 -23.20 -1.10 -5.08
N TYR A 44 -24.51 -1.33 -5.07
CA TYR A 44 -25.29 -1.58 -3.86
C TYR A 44 -25.06 -3.01 -3.32
N PRO A 45 -25.40 -3.28 -2.05
CA PRO A 45 -25.21 -4.59 -1.44
C PRO A 45 -25.78 -5.75 -2.28
N ASN A 46 -25.10 -6.88 -2.28
CA ASN A 46 -25.43 -8.08 -3.06
C ASN A 46 -25.40 -7.87 -4.58
N SER A 47 -24.65 -6.88 -5.05
CA SER A 47 -24.48 -6.57 -6.47
C SER A 47 -23.02 -6.65 -6.88
N ILE A 48 -22.76 -7.15 -8.08
CA ILE A 48 -21.43 -7.23 -8.67
C ILE A 48 -21.48 -6.56 -10.04
N TRP A 49 -20.50 -5.72 -10.32
CA TRP A 49 -20.20 -5.26 -11.67
C TRP A 49 -18.83 -5.78 -12.08
N SER A 50 -18.78 -6.55 -13.18
CA SER A 50 -17.58 -7.15 -13.74
C SER A 50 -17.36 -6.63 -15.16
N ILE A 51 -16.22 -6.00 -15.41
CA ILE A 51 -15.81 -5.50 -16.72
C ILE A 51 -14.63 -6.34 -17.18
N ILE A 52 -14.73 -6.99 -18.34
CA ILE A 52 -13.72 -7.93 -18.84
C ILE A 52 -13.23 -7.50 -20.22
N ASN A 53 -11.90 -7.44 -20.39
CA ASN A 53 -11.24 -7.05 -21.65
C ASN A 53 -11.58 -5.63 -22.14
N ASN A 54 -11.91 -4.72 -21.21
CA ASN A 54 -11.97 -3.29 -21.51
C ASN A 54 -10.58 -2.66 -21.35
N HIS A 55 -10.00 -2.16 -22.43
CA HIS A 55 -8.67 -1.54 -22.42
C HIS A 55 -8.58 -0.35 -21.45
N ALA A 56 -9.58 0.54 -21.48
CA ALA A 56 -9.56 1.78 -20.74
C ALA A 56 -10.85 1.97 -19.93
N SER A 57 -10.75 1.73 -18.62
CA SER A 57 -11.78 2.03 -17.63
C SER A 57 -11.42 3.32 -16.90
N ASN A 58 -11.66 4.46 -17.56
CA ASN A 58 -11.40 5.79 -17.01
C ASN A 58 -12.66 6.32 -16.33
N PHE A 59 -12.71 6.32 -15.01
CA PHE A 59 -13.79 6.87 -14.21
C PHE A 59 -13.65 8.37 -14.03
N ASN A 60 -14.76 9.10 -14.19
CA ASN A 60 -14.83 10.54 -13.99
C ASN A 60 -16.13 10.89 -13.24
N GLY A 61 -16.15 10.39 -12.01
CA GLY A 61 -17.20 10.52 -11.02
C GLY A 61 -16.76 9.78 -9.77
N ASN A 62 -17.56 9.86 -8.72
CA ASN A 62 -17.31 9.15 -7.48
C ASN A 62 -17.47 7.64 -7.66
N ILE A 63 -16.74 6.84 -6.88
CA ILE A 63 -16.89 5.39 -6.86
C ILE A 63 -17.25 4.96 -5.44
N GLN A 64 -18.39 4.29 -5.29
CA GLN A 64 -18.84 3.70 -4.04
C GLN A 64 -19.17 2.22 -4.25
N VAL A 65 -18.53 1.34 -3.49
CA VAL A 65 -18.83 -0.08 -3.44
C VAL A 65 -19.26 -0.42 -2.02
N ASP A 66 -20.53 -0.81 -1.86
CA ASP A 66 -21.09 -1.10 -0.55
C ASP A 66 -20.63 -2.46 -0.01
N LYS A 67 -20.94 -2.70 1.27
CA LYS A 67 -20.70 -4.00 1.91
C LYS A 67 -21.42 -5.10 1.11
N ASP A 68 -20.76 -6.25 0.97
CA ASP A 68 -21.27 -7.41 0.23
C ASP A 68 -21.55 -7.12 -1.27
N ALA A 69 -20.90 -6.08 -1.81
CA ALA A 69 -20.90 -5.72 -3.22
C ALA A 69 -19.50 -5.87 -3.82
N GLY A 70 -19.38 -5.83 -5.16
CA GLY A 70 -18.07 -5.88 -5.79
C GLY A 70 -17.92 -5.24 -7.16
N LEU A 71 -16.76 -4.62 -7.38
CA LEU A 71 -16.30 -4.07 -8.66
C LEU A 71 -15.09 -4.88 -9.14
N TYR A 72 -15.22 -5.53 -10.29
CA TYR A 72 -14.17 -6.32 -10.90
C TYR A 72 -13.86 -5.75 -12.28
N ILE A 73 -12.59 -5.45 -12.54
CA ILE A 73 -12.16 -4.94 -13.84
C ILE A 73 -10.93 -5.73 -14.25
N SER A 74 -11.06 -6.53 -15.31
CA SER A 74 -10.09 -7.57 -15.62
C SER A 74 -9.70 -7.59 -17.09
N SER A 75 -8.46 -7.98 -17.35
CA SER A 75 -8.01 -8.38 -18.68
C SER A 75 -7.61 -9.85 -18.66
N VAL A 76 -8.22 -10.61 -19.56
CA VAL A 76 -8.05 -12.07 -19.72
C VAL A 76 -7.53 -12.43 -21.11
N SER A 77 -7.19 -11.41 -21.91
CA SER A 77 -6.61 -11.55 -23.24
C SER A 77 -5.21 -10.93 -23.26
N PRO A 78 -4.18 -11.65 -23.76
CA PRO A 78 -2.81 -11.11 -23.84
C PRO A 78 -2.67 -9.94 -24.82
N LYS A 79 -3.76 -9.58 -25.53
CA LYS A 79 -3.81 -8.45 -26.46
C LYS A 79 -4.37 -7.18 -25.84
N VAL A 80 -4.94 -7.24 -24.63
CA VAL A 80 -5.59 -6.11 -23.99
C VAL A 80 -4.75 -5.64 -22.80
N SER A 81 -4.08 -4.51 -22.97
CA SER A 81 -3.45 -3.79 -21.86
C SER A 81 -4.54 -3.16 -21.00
N LEU A 82 -4.51 -3.39 -19.69
CA LEU A 82 -5.57 -2.92 -18.79
C LEU A 82 -5.21 -1.57 -18.17
N SER A 83 -5.98 -0.53 -18.45
CA SER A 83 -5.93 0.76 -17.78
C SER A 83 -7.19 0.97 -16.96
N VAL A 84 -7.04 1.13 -15.64
CA VAL A 84 -8.12 1.49 -14.73
C VAL A 84 -7.73 2.73 -13.98
N THR A 85 -8.46 3.83 -14.21
CA THR A 85 -8.10 5.12 -13.63
C THR A 85 -9.31 5.84 -13.04
N LEU A 86 -9.12 6.41 -11.86
CA LEU A 86 -9.88 7.54 -11.33
C LEU A 86 -8.86 8.67 -11.19
N SER A 87 -8.88 9.66 -12.08
CA SER A 87 -7.75 10.61 -12.23
C SER A 87 -8.16 12.07 -12.03
N ALA A 88 -8.93 12.38 -10.97
CA ALA A 88 -9.22 13.78 -10.64
C ALA A 88 -9.34 14.01 -9.14
N SER A 89 -8.67 15.06 -8.66
CA SER A 89 -8.56 15.42 -7.24
C SER A 89 -9.88 15.78 -6.54
N LYS A 90 -11.00 15.90 -7.27
CA LYS A 90 -12.32 16.22 -6.70
C LYS A 90 -13.19 15.00 -6.36
N TRP A 91 -12.91 13.84 -6.93
CA TRP A 91 -13.74 12.66 -6.78
C TRP A 91 -13.37 11.86 -5.53
N PHE A 92 -14.30 11.08 -5.00
CA PHE A 92 -14.01 10.15 -3.91
C PHE A 92 -14.07 8.69 -4.36
N PHE A 93 -13.32 7.85 -3.65
CA PHE A 93 -13.33 6.41 -3.76
C PHE A 93 -13.63 5.82 -2.38
N ILE A 94 -14.76 5.12 -2.24
CA ILE A 94 -15.18 4.46 -1.01
C ILE A 94 -15.42 2.97 -1.31
N ASN A 95 -14.67 2.10 -0.65
CA ASN A 95 -14.80 0.65 -0.78
C ASN A 95 -15.13 0.00 0.57
N ASN A 96 -16.34 -0.54 0.69
CA ASN A 96 -16.79 -1.38 1.80
C ASN A 96 -16.96 -2.86 1.40
N GLY A 97 -16.80 -3.18 0.12
CA GLY A 97 -16.97 -4.51 -0.47
C GLY A 97 -15.66 -5.07 -1.04
N VAL A 98 -15.69 -5.54 -2.28
CA VAL A 98 -14.50 -6.03 -2.99
C VAL A 98 -14.26 -5.21 -4.27
N VAL A 99 -13.07 -4.64 -4.42
CA VAL A 99 -12.62 -4.00 -5.66
C VAL A 99 -11.39 -4.74 -6.17
N SER A 100 -11.43 -5.24 -7.40
CA SER A 100 -10.33 -6.01 -7.97
C SER A 100 -10.00 -5.56 -9.39
N PHE A 101 -8.81 -4.99 -9.57
CA PHE A 101 -8.23 -4.71 -10.88
C PHE A 101 -7.23 -5.81 -11.21
N ASN A 102 -7.53 -6.60 -12.25
CA ASN A 102 -6.79 -7.83 -12.55
C ASN A 102 -6.28 -7.88 -13.99
N ALA A 103 -4.99 -7.64 -14.16
CA ALA A 103 -4.26 -7.73 -15.42
C ALA A 103 -3.32 -8.96 -15.47
N ILE A 104 -3.51 -9.98 -14.63
CA ILE A 104 -2.61 -11.14 -14.58
C ILE A 104 -2.55 -11.87 -15.94
N ARG A 105 -3.70 -12.03 -16.61
CA ARG A 105 -3.82 -12.71 -17.91
C ARG A 105 -3.92 -11.72 -19.09
N GLY A 106 -3.74 -10.43 -18.82
CA GLY A 106 -3.80 -9.37 -19.83
C GLY A 106 -2.52 -9.25 -20.64
N ALA A 107 -2.45 -8.22 -21.49
CA ALA A 107 -1.16 -7.81 -22.05
C ALA A 107 -0.20 -7.38 -20.93
N SER A 108 1.10 -7.43 -21.20
CA SER A 108 2.13 -7.21 -20.20
C SER A 108 2.07 -5.83 -19.54
N SER A 109 1.60 -4.79 -20.25
CA SER A 109 1.44 -3.43 -19.73
C SER A 109 0.05 -3.19 -19.11
N TYR A 110 0.03 -2.45 -18.00
CA TYR A 110 -1.17 -2.11 -17.25
C TYR A 110 -1.02 -0.73 -16.58
N ILE A 111 -2.12 -0.06 -16.23
CA ILE A 111 -2.13 1.14 -15.40
C ILE A 111 -3.24 1.00 -14.36
N PHE A 112 -2.90 1.16 -13.08
CA PHE A 112 -3.88 1.25 -12.00
C PHE A 112 -3.68 2.55 -11.23
N ARG A 113 -4.69 3.42 -11.24
CA ARG A 113 -4.63 4.74 -10.59
C ARG A 113 -5.93 5.05 -9.88
N ILE A 114 -5.85 5.32 -8.59
CA ILE A 114 -6.91 5.93 -7.81
C ILE A 114 -6.37 7.26 -7.29
N VAL A 115 -6.85 8.35 -7.86
CA VAL A 115 -6.50 9.73 -7.49
C VAL A 115 -7.79 10.49 -7.22
N GLY A 116 -7.96 10.95 -5.99
CA GLY A 116 -9.19 11.59 -5.54
C GLY A 116 -9.01 12.51 -4.33
N ASN A 117 -10.06 13.25 -3.97
CA ASN A 117 -10.09 14.04 -2.74
C ASN A 117 -10.12 13.15 -1.50
N LYS A 118 -10.86 12.04 -1.59
CA LYS A 118 -11.02 11.05 -0.53
C LYS A 118 -10.81 9.63 -1.06
N PHE A 119 -10.04 8.84 -0.31
CA PHE A 119 -9.88 7.40 -0.44
C PHE A 119 -10.20 6.76 0.91
N GLU A 120 -11.25 5.94 0.95
CA GLU A 120 -11.62 5.17 2.14
C GLU A 120 -11.80 3.70 1.77
N ASN A 121 -10.94 2.85 2.30
CA ASN A 121 -11.00 1.40 2.08
C ASN A 121 -11.29 0.66 3.40
N ASN A 122 -12.51 0.17 3.56
CA ASN A 122 -12.96 -0.70 4.64
C ASN A 122 -13.11 -2.17 4.19
N GLY A 123 -13.18 -2.40 2.88
CA GLY A 123 -13.28 -3.72 2.24
C GLY A 123 -11.94 -4.28 1.76
N ASP A 124 -11.98 -5.07 0.69
CA ASP A 124 -10.79 -5.62 0.04
C ASP A 124 -10.53 -4.92 -1.29
N LEU A 125 -9.31 -4.42 -1.48
CA LEU A 125 -8.84 -3.78 -2.72
C LEU A 125 -7.65 -4.54 -3.29
N PHE A 126 -7.72 -4.96 -4.55
CA PHE A 126 -6.67 -5.72 -5.24
C PHE A 126 -6.20 -5.02 -6.49
N PHE A 127 -4.89 -4.78 -6.60
CA PHE A 127 -4.20 -4.44 -7.84
C PHE A 127 -3.33 -5.62 -8.22
N SER A 128 -3.67 -6.32 -9.31
CA SER A 128 -3.02 -7.58 -9.68
C SER A 128 -2.53 -7.54 -11.11
N ALA A 129 -1.28 -7.93 -11.34
CA ALA A 129 -0.68 -7.97 -12.68
C ALA A 129 0.29 -9.13 -12.86
N SER A 130 0.66 -9.44 -14.11
CA SER A 130 1.66 -10.48 -14.41
C SER A 130 3.05 -10.08 -13.91
N GLY A 131 3.48 -8.85 -14.20
CA GLY A 131 4.86 -8.41 -13.98
C GLY A 131 5.82 -8.80 -15.10
N GLU A 132 5.31 -9.17 -16.27
CA GLU A 132 6.12 -9.33 -17.48
C GLU A 132 6.71 -8.01 -17.96
N SER A 133 6.00 -6.89 -17.73
CA SER A 133 6.52 -5.54 -17.93
C SER A 133 6.55 -4.74 -16.62
N SER A 134 7.20 -3.58 -16.67
CA SER A 134 7.26 -2.63 -15.57
C SER A 134 6.19 -1.56 -15.74
N SER A 135 5.51 -1.23 -14.66
CA SER A 135 4.48 -0.19 -14.61
C SER A 135 4.39 0.44 -13.22
N HIS A 136 3.77 1.59 -13.13
CA HIS A 136 3.59 2.33 -11.89
C HIS A 136 2.10 2.38 -11.54
N SER A 137 1.78 2.03 -10.29
CA SER A 137 0.42 2.11 -9.76
C SER A 137 0.33 3.08 -8.59
N TYR A 138 -0.80 3.77 -8.45
CA TYR A 138 -0.94 4.83 -7.46
C TYR A 138 -2.28 4.79 -6.76
N ILE A 139 -2.27 4.99 -5.45
CA ILE A 139 -3.46 5.31 -4.66
C ILE A 139 -3.15 6.62 -3.91
N LYS A 140 -3.53 7.75 -4.51
CA LYS A 140 -3.25 9.09 -3.98
C LYS A 140 -4.54 9.78 -3.59
N SER A 141 -4.60 10.25 -2.35
CA SER A 141 -5.71 11.07 -1.90
C SER A 141 -5.29 12.03 -0.81
N ILE A 142 -5.99 13.16 -0.71
CA ILE A 142 -5.78 14.15 0.36
C ILE A 142 -6.26 13.57 1.69
N ASP A 143 -7.45 12.96 1.67
CA ASP A 143 -8.04 12.21 2.78
C ASP A 143 -7.90 10.71 2.50
N TRP A 144 -6.85 10.08 3.03
CA TRP A 144 -6.50 8.68 2.74
C TRP A 144 -6.61 7.81 3.97
N HIS A 145 -7.53 6.84 3.95
CA HIS A 145 -7.78 5.91 5.03
C HIS A 145 -7.90 4.46 4.52
N ASN A 146 -7.16 3.56 5.15
CA ASN A 146 -7.31 2.12 4.99
C ASN A 146 -7.61 1.45 6.34
N ASN A 147 -8.78 0.83 6.46
CA ASN A 147 -9.15 -0.04 7.60
C ASN A 147 -9.33 -1.51 7.16
N GLY A 148 -9.43 -1.75 5.85
CA GLY A 148 -9.60 -3.07 5.24
C GLY A 148 -8.28 -3.69 4.76
N LEU A 149 -8.33 -4.35 3.61
CA LEU A 149 -7.16 -4.90 2.92
C LEU A 149 -6.86 -4.12 1.65
N ILE A 150 -5.59 -3.80 1.43
CA ILE A 150 -5.05 -3.44 0.11
C ILE A 150 -4.00 -4.50 -0.27
N HIS A 151 -4.14 -5.13 -1.42
CA HIS A 151 -3.17 -6.10 -1.92
C HIS A 151 -2.68 -5.73 -3.30
N ILE A 152 -1.41 -5.33 -3.35
CA ILE A 152 -0.69 -5.05 -4.59
C ILE A 152 0.14 -6.29 -4.95
N TYR A 153 -0.23 -6.94 -6.05
CA TYR A 153 0.26 -8.25 -6.43
C TYR A 153 0.90 -8.23 -7.81
N GLN A 154 2.04 -8.91 -7.91
CA GLN A 154 2.63 -9.33 -9.16
C GLN A 154 2.91 -10.83 -9.15
N GLN A 155 2.59 -11.51 -10.25
CA GLN A 155 2.95 -12.91 -10.43
C GLN A 155 4.47 -13.09 -10.45
N MET A 156 5.19 -12.17 -11.08
CA MET A 156 6.65 -12.11 -11.07
C MET A 156 7.17 -10.70 -10.82
N LYS A 157 8.35 -10.61 -10.19
CA LYS A 157 8.99 -9.33 -9.86
C LYS A 157 9.46 -8.59 -11.12
N SER A 158 9.02 -7.35 -11.29
CA SER A 158 9.56 -6.42 -12.29
C SER A 158 10.14 -5.15 -11.66
N ASP A 159 10.41 -4.13 -12.47
CA ASP A 159 10.83 -2.80 -11.99
C ASP A 159 9.62 -1.94 -11.58
N SER A 160 8.40 -2.52 -11.65
CA SER A 160 7.18 -1.88 -11.17
C SER A 160 7.29 -1.41 -9.73
N TYR A 161 6.59 -0.32 -9.44
CA TYR A 161 6.46 0.20 -8.08
C TYR A 161 5.09 0.83 -7.86
N THR A 162 4.77 1.02 -6.58
CA THR A 162 3.53 1.64 -6.14
C THR A 162 3.80 2.86 -5.26
N TYR A 163 3.01 3.92 -5.40
CA TYR A 163 2.93 5.01 -4.41
C TYR A 163 1.58 4.95 -3.69
N LEU A 164 1.64 5.09 -2.35
CA LEU A 164 0.47 5.19 -1.49
C LEU A 164 0.47 6.55 -0.79
N GLY A 165 -0.70 7.16 -0.70
CA GLY A 165 -0.87 8.52 -0.17
C GLY A 165 -0.40 9.60 -1.15
N TYR A 166 -0.83 10.83 -0.91
CA TYR A 166 -0.36 11.98 -1.67
C TYR A 166 1.06 12.39 -1.22
N ASP A 167 1.90 12.79 -2.17
CA ASP A 167 3.30 13.16 -1.92
C ASP A 167 3.40 14.27 -0.84
N GLY A 168 4.27 14.05 0.16
CA GLY A 168 4.46 14.96 1.30
C GLY A 168 3.26 15.06 2.26
N LYS A 169 2.17 14.32 2.03
CA LYS A 169 1.01 14.27 2.92
C LYS A 169 1.06 13.05 3.82
N THR A 170 0.05 12.92 4.66
CA THR A 170 -0.09 11.82 5.60
C THR A 170 -1.25 10.94 5.18
N MET A 171 -1.01 9.63 5.19
CA MET A 171 -2.04 8.62 5.02
C MET A 171 -2.25 7.86 6.33
N VAL A 172 -3.44 7.30 6.55
CA VAL A 172 -3.76 6.52 7.75
C VAL A 172 -4.04 5.06 7.42
N ASN A 173 -3.26 4.15 7.98
CA ASN A 173 -3.43 2.71 7.84
C ASN A 173 -3.79 2.07 9.18
N ASN A 174 -5.02 1.59 9.35
CA ASN A 174 -5.40 0.74 10.49
C ASN A 174 -5.71 -0.70 10.04
N GLY A 175 -5.53 -0.97 8.74
CA GLY A 175 -5.83 -2.25 8.10
C GLY A 175 -4.57 -3.03 7.75
N GLN A 176 -4.72 -3.89 6.75
CA GLN A 176 -3.64 -4.68 6.16
C GLN A 176 -3.28 -4.11 4.79
N ILE A 177 -1.99 -3.94 4.53
CA ILE A 177 -1.44 -3.72 3.19
C ILE A 177 -0.53 -4.89 2.86
N CYS A 178 -0.66 -5.45 1.66
CA CYS A 178 0.11 -6.60 1.21
C CYS A 178 0.80 -6.29 -0.11
N PHE A 179 2.09 -6.59 -0.18
CA PHE A 179 2.88 -6.51 -1.40
C PHE A 179 3.43 -7.89 -1.74
N THR A 180 3.08 -8.42 -2.91
CA THR A 180 3.65 -9.66 -3.45
C THR A 180 4.46 -9.36 -4.69
N ASN A 181 5.78 -9.63 -4.65
CA ASN A 181 6.69 -9.37 -5.77
C ASN A 181 6.61 -7.93 -6.31
N GLN A 182 6.32 -6.95 -5.46
CA GLN A 182 6.08 -5.55 -5.84
C GLN A 182 7.03 -4.63 -5.08
N ASN A 183 7.41 -3.52 -5.71
CA ASN A 183 8.08 -2.45 -4.99
C ASN A 183 7.07 -1.46 -4.40
N TRP A 184 7.37 -0.98 -3.20
CA TRP A 184 6.76 0.24 -2.68
C TRP A 184 7.84 1.29 -2.49
N LYS A 185 7.61 2.48 -3.05
CA LYS A 185 8.44 3.66 -2.80
C LYS A 185 7.64 4.61 -1.93
N GLN A 186 8.18 5.02 -0.79
CA GLN A 186 7.47 5.93 0.11
C GLN A 186 7.59 7.37 -0.36
N ARG A 187 6.45 8.05 -0.51
CA ARG A 187 6.36 9.50 -0.76
C ARG A 187 5.44 10.24 0.21
N SER A 188 4.79 9.53 1.13
CA SER A 188 3.90 10.07 2.14
C SER A 188 4.30 9.57 3.53
N SER A 189 3.90 10.32 4.57
CA SER A 189 3.95 9.85 5.95
C SER A 189 2.81 8.85 6.21
N MET A 190 2.99 7.91 7.12
CA MET A 190 1.98 6.91 7.47
C MET A 190 1.68 6.96 8.97
N LEU A 191 0.43 7.24 9.33
CA LEU A 191 -0.07 7.08 10.69
C LEU A 191 -0.91 5.81 10.80
N GLY A 192 -1.15 5.38 12.03
CA GLY A 192 -2.04 4.28 12.33
C GLY A 192 -1.39 3.21 13.20
N SER A 193 -2.05 2.06 13.20
CA SER A 193 -1.66 0.86 13.93
C SER A 193 -1.85 -0.39 13.06
N GLY A 194 -1.72 -0.24 11.75
CA GLY A 194 -1.94 -1.30 10.79
C GLY A 194 -0.71 -2.17 10.59
N CYS A 195 -0.78 -3.02 9.56
CA CYS A 195 0.34 -3.85 9.15
C CYS A 195 0.60 -3.75 7.64
N VAL A 196 1.87 -3.69 7.26
CA VAL A 196 2.34 -3.80 5.88
C VAL A 196 3.16 -5.08 5.73
N THR A 197 2.67 -6.02 4.94
CA THR A 197 3.33 -7.30 4.68
C THR A 197 4.06 -7.27 3.34
N ALA A 198 5.36 -7.55 3.36
CA ALA A 198 6.14 -7.92 2.19
C ALA A 198 6.15 -9.44 2.04
N GLN A 199 5.89 -9.97 0.84
CA GLN A 199 5.99 -11.41 0.56
C GLN A 199 6.52 -11.69 -0.85
N GLY A 200 7.14 -12.85 -1.01
CA GLY A 200 7.91 -13.17 -2.22
C GLY A 200 9.10 -12.21 -2.35
N LYS A 201 9.28 -11.62 -3.53
CA LYS A 201 10.38 -10.68 -3.85
C LYS A 201 10.00 -9.21 -3.64
N ALA A 202 9.09 -8.91 -2.72
CA ALA A 202 8.64 -7.54 -2.48
C ALA A 202 9.76 -6.70 -1.81
N SER A 203 9.87 -5.43 -2.20
CA SER A 203 10.92 -4.55 -1.68
C SER A 203 10.37 -3.15 -1.39
N PHE A 204 10.71 -2.61 -0.23
CA PHE A 204 10.28 -1.29 0.21
C PHE A 204 11.45 -0.32 0.17
N TYR A 205 11.21 0.88 -0.36
CA TYR A 205 12.18 1.95 -0.41
C TYR A 205 11.64 3.20 0.28
N PHE A 206 12.18 3.48 1.46
CA PHE A 206 11.87 4.67 2.27
C PHE A 206 12.88 5.76 1.95
N MET A 207 12.55 6.52 0.90
CA MET A 207 13.44 7.48 0.23
C MET A 207 13.68 8.75 1.03
N ASN A 208 12.83 9.05 2.01
CA ASN A 208 12.91 10.26 2.81
C ASN A 208 12.41 9.94 4.23
N THR A 209 13.32 9.77 5.18
CA THR A 209 12.99 9.43 6.57
C THR A 209 12.41 10.59 7.38
N LYS A 210 12.29 11.79 6.79
CA LYS A 210 11.48 12.89 7.36
C LYS A 210 9.99 12.61 7.21
N LEU A 211 9.59 11.76 6.27
CA LEU A 211 8.22 11.27 6.14
C LEU A 211 7.97 10.20 7.21
N LYS A 212 7.39 10.62 8.33
CA LYS A 212 7.29 9.77 9.51
C LYS A 212 6.32 8.60 9.28
N ILE A 213 6.69 7.45 9.83
CA ILE A 213 5.82 6.28 9.97
C ILE A 213 5.57 6.08 11.47
N SER A 214 4.30 5.92 11.84
CA SER A 214 3.88 5.69 13.22
C SER A 214 4.54 4.46 13.81
N GLU A 215 4.94 4.54 15.09
CA GLU A 215 5.45 3.42 15.87
C GLU A 215 4.41 2.28 16.01
N GLY A 216 3.13 2.57 15.75
CA GLY A 216 2.07 1.55 15.70
C GLY A 216 2.05 0.71 14.42
N GLU A 217 2.72 1.13 13.35
CA GLU A 217 2.77 0.38 12.09
C GLU A 217 3.79 -0.75 12.16
N ILE A 218 3.36 -1.95 11.76
CA ILE A 218 4.23 -3.13 11.70
C ILE A 218 4.58 -3.46 10.26
N PHE A 219 5.87 -3.61 9.97
CA PHE A 219 6.37 -4.17 8.71
C PHE A 219 6.68 -5.65 8.88
N TYR A 220 5.92 -6.52 8.22
CA TYR A 220 6.14 -7.95 8.28
C TYR A 220 6.81 -8.47 7.01
N LEU A 221 8.00 -9.07 7.17
CA LEU A 221 8.80 -9.66 6.10
C LEU A 221 8.56 -11.17 6.04
N SER A 222 7.68 -11.59 5.11
CA SER A 222 7.23 -12.98 4.98
C SER A 222 8.02 -13.75 3.92
N GLY A 223 8.61 -14.88 4.33
CA GLY A 223 9.01 -15.95 3.41
C GLY A 223 10.43 -15.94 2.87
N GLY A 224 11.26 -14.93 3.21
CA GLY A 224 12.67 -14.86 2.78
C GLY A 224 12.80 -14.48 1.30
N GLU A 225 13.40 -13.32 1.02
CA GLU A 225 13.61 -12.65 -0.30
C GLU A 225 13.09 -11.20 -0.34
N THR A 226 12.46 -10.75 0.74
CA THR A 226 11.98 -9.36 0.84
C THR A 226 13.10 -8.41 1.25
N SER A 227 12.92 -7.12 0.96
CA SER A 227 13.87 -6.09 1.38
C SER A 227 13.21 -4.81 1.89
N ILE A 228 13.81 -4.18 2.89
CA ILE A 228 13.59 -2.79 3.25
C ILE A 228 14.90 -2.02 3.03
N MET A 229 14.84 -0.98 2.22
CA MET A 229 15.92 -0.04 1.98
C MET A 229 15.47 1.35 2.42
N THR A 230 16.32 2.06 3.18
CA THR A 230 15.96 3.38 3.72
C THR A 230 17.07 4.39 3.52
N GLU A 231 16.72 5.67 3.51
CA GLU A 231 17.69 6.73 3.80
C GLU A 231 18.10 6.67 5.29
N GLY A 232 19.30 7.11 5.64
CA GLY A 232 19.69 7.33 7.04
C GLY A 232 19.43 8.77 7.48
N SER A 233 19.47 9.02 8.79
CA SER A 233 19.32 10.35 9.40
C SER A 233 20.50 10.64 10.32
N THR A 234 20.95 11.90 10.38
CA THR A 234 22.05 12.34 11.25
C THR A 234 21.61 12.72 12.65
N ASN A 235 20.36 13.18 12.82
CA ASN A 235 19.92 13.83 14.07
C ASN A 235 18.73 13.13 14.72
N ASP A 236 17.86 12.50 13.92
CA ASP A 236 16.60 11.92 14.38
C ASP A 236 16.26 10.69 13.52
N PRO A 237 17.00 9.58 13.68
CA PRO A 237 16.65 8.33 13.03
C PRO A 237 15.31 7.84 13.58
N GLN A 238 14.34 7.62 12.69
CA GLN A 238 13.09 6.95 13.06
C GLN A 238 13.39 5.51 13.53
N THR A 239 12.45 4.85 14.18
CA THR A 239 12.53 3.40 14.39
C THR A 239 11.43 2.72 13.57
N PHE A 240 11.82 1.85 12.63
CA PHE A 240 10.84 1.02 11.92
C PHE A 240 10.62 -0.27 12.70
N HIS A 241 9.36 -0.62 13.00
CA HIS A 241 9.05 -1.91 13.62
C HIS A 241 8.94 -2.99 12.57
N VAL A 242 9.90 -3.93 12.60
CA VAL A 242 10.02 -4.98 11.60
C VAL A 242 9.87 -6.34 12.26
N ARG A 243 9.15 -7.24 11.61
CA ARG A 243 8.95 -8.62 12.05
C ARG A 243 9.32 -9.57 10.94
N GLY A 244 9.82 -10.75 11.31
CA GLY A 244 10.23 -11.78 10.35
C GLY A 244 11.58 -11.53 9.68
N PHE A 245 12.44 -10.67 10.23
CA PHE A 245 13.81 -10.50 9.71
C PHE A 245 14.64 -11.78 9.94
N GLY A 246 15.06 -12.44 8.86
CA GLY A 246 15.78 -13.71 8.96
C GLY A 246 15.77 -14.51 7.68
N THR A 247 16.29 -15.73 7.78
CA THR A 247 16.42 -16.68 6.67
C THR A 247 15.36 -17.77 6.75
N TYR A 248 14.65 -17.98 5.64
CA TYR A 248 13.64 -19.01 5.47
C TYR A 248 14.00 -19.87 4.27
N ASN A 249 14.14 -21.18 4.45
CA ASN A 249 14.46 -22.11 3.37
C ASN A 249 15.69 -21.70 2.53
N GLY A 250 16.71 -21.12 3.16
CA GLY A 250 17.93 -20.64 2.49
C GLY A 250 17.83 -19.25 1.87
N MET A 251 16.66 -18.61 1.92
CA MET A 251 16.44 -17.26 1.41
C MET A 251 16.32 -16.25 2.55
N ALA A 252 17.12 -15.18 2.50
CA ALA A 252 17.16 -14.17 3.56
C ALA A 252 16.34 -12.92 3.21
N ASN A 253 15.61 -12.41 4.20
CA ASN A 253 15.10 -11.04 4.17
C ASN A 253 16.26 -10.06 4.43
N LYS A 254 16.16 -8.85 3.86
CA LYS A 254 17.18 -7.82 3.97
C LYS A 254 16.62 -6.54 4.57
N ILE A 255 17.43 -5.89 5.38
CA ILE A 255 17.17 -4.54 5.91
C ILE A 255 18.44 -3.74 5.68
N GLY A 256 18.35 -2.57 5.06
CA GLY A 256 19.53 -1.82 4.66
C GLY A 256 19.30 -0.34 4.45
N LEU A 257 20.40 0.33 4.16
CA LEU A 257 20.42 1.72 3.75
C LEU A 257 20.56 1.84 2.23
N ASN A 258 20.17 2.98 1.69
CA ASN A 258 20.41 3.34 0.28
C ASN A 258 21.88 3.69 -0.02
N ALA A 259 22.80 3.37 0.90
CA ALA A 259 24.23 3.60 0.78
C ALA A 259 25.02 2.47 1.44
N LYS A 260 26.32 2.39 1.10
CA LYS A 260 27.22 1.36 1.65
C LYS A 260 27.38 1.54 3.16
N LEU A 261 27.18 0.47 3.93
CA LEU A 261 27.36 0.51 5.37
C LEU A 261 28.84 0.76 5.73
N HIS A 262 29.08 1.80 6.52
CA HIS A 262 30.37 2.07 7.14
C HIS A 262 30.19 2.82 8.46
N SER A 263 31.05 2.53 9.43
CA SER A 263 30.95 3.10 10.77
C SER A 263 31.42 4.56 10.78
N PRO A 264 30.81 5.45 11.60
CA PRO A 264 31.35 6.78 11.86
C PRO A 264 32.69 6.75 12.60
N VAL A 265 32.98 5.65 13.32
CA VAL A 265 34.20 5.46 14.10
C VAL A 265 35.06 4.37 13.48
N ALA A 266 36.30 4.70 13.15
CA ALA A 266 37.26 3.76 12.57
C ALA A 266 37.41 2.50 13.45
N GLY A 267 37.37 1.32 12.81
CA GLY A 267 37.52 0.03 13.48
C GLY A 267 36.25 -0.53 14.16
N ARG A 268 35.12 0.19 14.14
CA ARG A 268 33.83 -0.35 14.62
C ARG A 268 33.00 -0.93 13.48
N ALA A 269 32.13 -1.88 13.82
CA ALA A 269 31.12 -2.40 12.89
C ALA A 269 30.17 -1.27 12.47
N PRO A 270 29.67 -1.26 11.22
CA PRO A 270 28.73 -0.27 10.74
C PRO A 270 27.28 -0.57 11.15
N TRP A 271 27.11 -1.31 12.24
CA TRP A 271 25.85 -1.72 12.80
C TRP A 271 26.02 -2.08 14.27
N GLU A 272 24.93 -2.03 15.01
CA GLU A 272 24.83 -2.48 16.39
C GLU A 272 23.44 -3.07 16.64
N TYR A 273 23.35 -4.02 17.59
CA TYR A 273 22.08 -4.62 17.99
C TYR A 273 21.93 -4.52 19.50
N ASP A 274 20.92 -3.77 19.95
CA ASP A 274 20.50 -3.74 21.35
C ASP A 274 19.62 -4.95 21.64
N ALA A 275 20.18 -5.93 22.36
CA ALA A 275 19.47 -7.15 22.72
C ALA A 275 18.35 -6.95 23.76
N ARG A 276 18.36 -5.84 24.52
CA ARG A 276 17.32 -5.52 25.50
C ARG A 276 16.06 -5.03 24.79
N ASP A 277 16.24 -4.10 23.86
CA ASP A 277 15.12 -3.41 23.20
C ASP A 277 14.81 -4.00 21.82
N GLY A 278 15.66 -4.88 21.29
CA GLY A 278 15.48 -5.55 20.00
C GLY A 278 15.78 -4.64 18.80
N ILE A 279 16.59 -3.60 18.98
CA ILE A 279 16.84 -2.57 17.97
C ILE A 279 18.15 -2.85 17.24
N LEU A 280 18.07 -3.05 15.92
CA LEU A 280 19.19 -3.06 15.00
C LEU A 280 19.39 -1.65 14.43
N THR A 281 20.54 -1.05 14.70
CA THR A 281 20.95 0.23 14.13
C THR A 281 21.95 -0.01 13.01
N LEU A 282 21.74 0.61 11.85
CA LEU A 282 22.67 0.58 10.72
C LEU A 282 23.29 1.96 10.50
N HIS A 283 24.56 2.01 10.09
CA HIS A 283 25.30 3.25 9.86
C HIS A 283 25.86 3.39 8.45
N HIS A 284 25.77 4.61 7.95
CA HIS A 284 26.49 5.11 6.78
C HIS A 284 27.22 6.40 7.18
N GLY A 285 28.39 6.27 7.79
CA GLY A 285 29.12 7.38 8.36
C GLY A 285 28.34 8.01 9.51
N SER A 286 28.07 9.32 9.44
CA SER A 286 27.26 10.03 10.43
C SER A 286 25.76 9.77 10.31
N TYR A 287 25.30 9.12 9.25
CA TYR A 287 23.90 8.76 9.07
C TYR A 287 23.60 7.43 9.74
N SER A 288 22.45 7.33 10.37
CA SER A 288 21.99 6.12 11.04
C SER A 288 20.51 5.85 10.78
N GLN A 289 20.07 4.61 10.94
CA GLN A 289 18.65 4.26 10.92
C GLN A 289 18.40 3.08 11.84
N ASN A 290 17.29 3.14 12.59
CA ASN A 290 16.91 2.12 13.55
C ASN A 290 15.82 1.21 12.98
N PHE A 291 15.92 -0.07 13.31
CA PHE A 291 14.93 -1.09 13.02
C PHE A 291 14.70 -1.92 14.28
N GLU A 292 13.50 -1.87 14.84
CA GLU A 292 13.11 -2.74 15.96
C GLU A 292 12.69 -4.10 15.37
N ILE A 293 13.61 -5.06 15.39
CA ILE A 293 13.47 -6.39 14.75
C ILE A 293 13.01 -7.48 15.73
N GLY A 294 12.83 -7.13 17.01
CA GLY A 294 12.56 -8.01 18.12
C GLY A 294 13.83 -8.49 18.85
N THR A 295 13.63 -9.09 20.02
CA THR A 295 14.71 -9.63 20.88
C THR A 295 15.14 -11.04 20.45
N GLY A 296 16.31 -11.49 20.91
CA GLY A 296 16.76 -12.89 20.82
C GLY A 296 17.63 -13.23 19.61
N TYR A 297 18.04 -12.24 18.80
CA TYR A 297 18.95 -12.47 17.68
C TYR A 297 20.37 -12.76 18.16
N ASP A 298 21.03 -13.73 17.51
CA ASP A 298 22.44 -14.04 17.74
C ASP A 298 23.32 -13.12 16.88
N VAL A 299 24.08 -12.24 17.53
CA VAL A 299 24.91 -11.24 16.85
C VAL A 299 25.93 -11.83 15.88
N THR A 300 26.32 -13.11 16.05
CA THR A 300 27.30 -13.79 15.20
C THR A 300 26.75 -14.19 13.83
N LYS A 301 25.43 -14.12 13.65
CA LYS A 301 24.74 -14.54 12.42
C LYS A 301 24.31 -13.37 11.53
N PHE A 302 24.56 -12.14 11.95
CA PHE A 302 24.39 -10.97 11.08
C PHE A 302 25.52 -10.91 10.06
N GLU A 303 25.15 -10.60 8.82
CA GLU A 303 26.09 -10.48 7.72
C GLU A 303 25.74 -9.25 6.87
N ILE A 304 26.77 -8.44 6.58
CA ILE A 304 26.63 -7.33 5.62
C ILE A 304 26.64 -7.89 4.22
N VAL A 305 25.58 -7.60 3.47
CA VAL A 305 25.38 -8.05 2.10
C VAL A 305 25.04 -6.89 1.17
N SER A 306 25.06 -7.17 -0.13
CA SER A 306 24.52 -6.25 -1.12
C SER A 306 23.01 -6.43 -1.27
N ASP A 307 22.31 -5.32 -1.43
CA ASP A 307 20.93 -5.34 -1.92
C ASP A 307 20.91 -5.02 -3.42
N ARG A 308 20.28 -5.91 -4.19
CA ARG A 308 20.12 -5.80 -5.63
C ARG A 308 18.66 -6.06 -6.02
N SER A 309 17.74 -5.70 -5.12
CA SER A 309 16.30 -5.80 -5.33
C SER A 309 15.91 -5.10 -6.64
N ARG A 310 15.31 -5.86 -7.55
CA ARG A 310 14.93 -5.37 -8.88
C ARG A 310 14.01 -4.16 -8.79
N GLY A 311 14.27 -3.11 -9.56
CA GLY A 311 13.50 -1.85 -9.55
C GLY A 311 13.79 -0.90 -8.38
N LEU A 312 14.72 -1.25 -7.50
CA LEU A 312 15.33 -0.34 -6.51
C LEU A 312 16.80 -0.09 -6.86
N PRO A 313 17.42 1.00 -6.35
CA PRO A 313 18.86 1.19 -6.48
C PRO A 313 19.65 -0.01 -5.96
N GLY A 314 20.65 -0.47 -6.72
CA GLY A 314 21.55 -1.52 -6.26
C GLY A 314 22.62 -0.96 -5.32
N VAL A 315 22.71 -1.47 -4.09
CA VAL A 315 23.65 -0.98 -3.08
C VAL A 315 24.60 -2.10 -2.66
N THR A 316 25.89 -1.89 -2.93
CA THR A 316 26.93 -2.85 -2.56
C THR A 316 27.25 -2.71 -1.07
N LEU A 317 27.16 -3.82 -0.33
CA LEU A 317 27.38 -3.85 1.13
C LEU A 317 26.52 -2.82 1.89
N GLY A 318 25.29 -2.59 1.41
CA GLY A 318 24.35 -1.61 1.99
C GLY A 318 23.29 -2.20 2.91
N ALA A 319 23.23 -3.53 3.03
CA ALA A 319 22.17 -4.21 3.78
C ALA A 319 22.72 -5.22 4.77
N MET A 320 21.90 -5.54 5.75
CA MET A 320 22.10 -6.62 6.70
C MET A 320 21.17 -7.78 6.35
N GLN A 321 21.68 -8.99 6.49
CA GLN A 321 20.88 -10.21 6.56
C GLN A 321 21.17 -10.96 7.85
N TYR A 322 20.24 -11.82 8.26
CA TYR A 322 20.42 -12.70 9.40
C TYR A 322 20.38 -14.16 8.94
N ASN A 323 21.50 -14.87 9.11
CA ASN A 323 21.76 -16.23 8.59
C ASN A 323 21.18 -17.34 9.49
N ALA A 324 19.97 -17.12 10.00
CA ALA A 324 19.17 -18.11 10.71
C ALA A 324 17.68 -17.72 10.65
N PRO A 325 16.76 -18.64 11.01
CA PRO A 325 15.36 -18.29 11.21
C PRO A 325 15.20 -17.19 12.28
N PRO A 326 14.22 -16.28 12.14
CA PRO A 326 13.98 -15.26 13.17
C PRO A 326 13.69 -15.91 14.52
N PRO A 327 14.19 -15.35 15.63
CA PRO A 327 14.00 -15.90 16.98
C PRO A 327 12.53 -16.05 17.38
N ASN A 328 11.70 -15.11 16.94
CA ASN A 328 10.25 -15.11 17.15
C ASN A 328 9.57 -15.30 15.79
N PRO A 329 9.48 -16.55 15.27
CA PRO A 329 8.87 -16.82 13.99
C PRO A 329 7.34 -16.70 14.07
N GLY A 330 6.73 -16.41 12.94
CA GLY A 330 5.28 -16.32 12.81
C GLY A 330 4.79 -14.93 12.46
N MET A 331 3.50 -14.86 12.15
CA MET A 331 2.83 -13.62 11.82
C MET A 331 2.56 -12.81 13.10
N PRO A 332 2.90 -11.51 13.14
CA PRO A 332 2.54 -10.62 14.25
C PRO A 332 1.02 -10.55 14.45
N ALA A 333 0.56 -10.27 15.67
CA ALA A 333 -0.87 -10.24 15.98
C ALA A 333 -1.63 -9.10 15.27
N GLU A 334 -0.91 -8.03 14.95
CA GLU A 334 -1.36 -6.85 14.22
C GLU A 334 -1.57 -7.17 12.72
N CYS A 335 -0.87 -8.20 12.22
CA CYS A 335 -0.91 -8.60 10.82
C CYS A 335 -1.94 -9.71 10.56
N LYS A 336 -2.47 -9.72 9.34
CA LYS A 336 -3.37 -10.76 8.84
C LYS A 336 -2.77 -11.41 7.59
N PRO A 337 -3.09 -12.68 7.30
CA PRO A 337 -2.67 -13.30 6.04
C PRO A 337 -3.15 -12.51 4.84
N CYS A 338 -2.27 -12.32 3.86
CA CYS A 338 -2.65 -11.73 2.58
C CYS A 338 -3.66 -12.64 1.88
N LYS A 339 -4.81 -12.08 1.48
CA LYS A 339 -5.86 -12.84 0.79
C LYS A 339 -5.39 -13.25 -0.60
N ALA A 340 -5.94 -14.35 -1.12
CA ALA A 340 -5.75 -14.71 -2.51
C ALA A 340 -6.42 -13.66 -3.42
N ILE A 341 -5.87 -13.47 -4.61
CA ILE A 341 -6.50 -12.62 -5.62
C ILE A 341 -7.87 -13.23 -5.99
N PRO A 342 -8.95 -12.45 -5.94
CA PRO A 342 -10.28 -13.00 -6.18
C PRO A 342 -10.44 -13.45 -7.64
N GLY A 343 -11.32 -14.42 -7.84
CA GLY A 343 -11.73 -14.85 -9.19
C GLY A 343 -12.41 -13.70 -9.95
N ILE A 344 -12.55 -13.88 -11.26
CA ILE A 344 -13.17 -12.89 -12.17
C ILE A 344 -14.64 -13.31 -12.40
N PRO A 345 -15.63 -12.62 -11.84
CA PRO A 345 -17.04 -12.97 -12.05
C PRO A 345 -17.43 -12.87 -13.52
N GLY A 346 -18.12 -13.89 -14.04
CA GLY A 346 -18.59 -13.92 -15.43
C GLY A 346 -17.57 -14.36 -16.49
N ILE A 347 -16.32 -14.68 -16.09
CA ILE A 347 -15.27 -15.09 -17.04
C ILE A 347 -15.62 -16.35 -17.84
N ASP A 348 -16.38 -17.28 -17.25
CA ASP A 348 -16.70 -18.58 -17.85
C ASP A 348 -17.82 -18.49 -18.91
N GLN A 349 -18.44 -17.31 -19.09
CA GLN A 349 -19.52 -17.08 -20.04
C GLN A 349 -19.16 -15.94 -21.01
N PRO A 350 -18.11 -16.09 -21.83
CA PRO A 350 -17.77 -15.08 -22.83
C PRO A 350 -18.86 -15.02 -23.91
N PRO A 351 -19.23 -13.82 -24.39
CA PRO A 351 -20.13 -13.71 -25.53
C PRO A 351 -19.46 -14.29 -26.80
N PRO A 352 -20.25 -14.79 -27.77
CA PRO A 352 -19.71 -15.36 -29.01
C PRO A 352 -18.79 -14.39 -29.77
N THR A 353 -19.09 -13.10 -29.70
CA THR A 353 -18.30 -12.02 -30.29
C THR A 353 -18.36 -10.78 -29.40
N TYR A 354 -17.27 -10.02 -29.34
CA TYR A 354 -17.18 -8.72 -28.70
C TYR A 354 -15.99 -7.95 -29.29
N THR A 355 -16.03 -6.62 -29.20
CA THR A 355 -14.95 -5.76 -29.67
C THR A 355 -13.92 -5.55 -28.57
N MET A 356 -12.64 -5.73 -28.90
CA MET A 356 -11.54 -5.40 -28.00
C MET A 356 -10.73 -4.25 -28.59
N ASP A 357 -10.41 -3.29 -27.75
CA ASP A 357 -9.33 -2.35 -28.05
C ASP A 357 -8.00 -3.01 -27.63
N THR A 358 -7.08 -3.13 -28.59
CA THR A 358 -5.75 -3.71 -28.40
C THR A 358 -4.66 -2.65 -28.40
N ALA A 359 -5.04 -1.38 -28.16
CA ALA A 359 -4.08 -0.31 -27.99
C ALA A 359 -3.06 -0.68 -26.90
N THR A 360 -1.79 -0.46 -27.21
CA THR A 360 -0.70 -0.69 -26.28
C THR A 360 -0.62 0.50 -25.32
N ILE A 361 -0.56 0.23 -24.02
CA ILE A 361 -0.15 1.25 -23.06
C ILE A 361 1.36 1.42 -23.18
N ALA A 362 1.81 2.61 -23.59
CA ALA A 362 3.22 2.96 -23.61
C ALA A 362 3.79 2.87 -22.18
N PRO A 363 5.09 2.52 -22.01
CA PRO A 363 5.76 2.64 -20.73
C PRO A 363 5.53 4.04 -20.18
N THR A 364 5.11 4.16 -18.91
CA THR A 364 4.86 5.46 -18.31
C THR A 364 6.20 6.18 -18.16
N GLU A 365 6.55 7.09 -19.07
CA GLU A 365 7.53 8.13 -18.75
C GLU A 365 6.95 8.98 -17.60
N GLU A 366 7.82 9.38 -16.68
CA GLU A 366 7.48 10.04 -15.42
C GLU A 366 6.47 11.18 -15.63
N ILE A 367 5.37 11.13 -14.88
CA ILE A 367 4.55 12.31 -14.62
C ILE A 367 4.84 12.68 -13.17
N ASP A 368 5.57 13.79 -13.01
CA ASP A 368 6.00 14.50 -11.80
C ASP A 368 6.95 13.74 -10.85
N GLU A 369 8.23 13.71 -11.21
CA GLU A 369 9.25 14.01 -10.19
C GLU A 369 8.97 15.45 -9.70
N PRO A 370 8.82 15.71 -8.39
CA PRO A 370 9.05 17.04 -7.91
C PRO A 370 10.50 17.37 -8.28
N THR A 371 10.70 18.48 -9.00
CA THR A 371 12.02 19.04 -9.25
C THR A 371 12.75 19.11 -7.92
N ASP A 372 13.80 18.29 -7.76
CA ASP A 372 14.85 18.48 -6.75
C ASP A 372 15.64 19.74 -7.11
N GLU A 373 14.97 20.90 -7.17
CA GLU A 373 15.67 22.16 -7.02
C GLU A 373 15.97 22.33 -5.53
N PRO A 374 17.26 22.34 -5.13
CA PRO A 374 17.59 22.80 -3.80
C PRO A 374 17.08 24.24 -3.68
N LEU A 375 16.26 24.50 -2.66
CA LEU A 375 15.94 25.85 -2.22
C LEU A 375 17.24 26.67 -2.24
N PRO A 376 17.27 27.86 -2.87
CA PRO A 376 18.45 28.70 -2.84
C PRO A 376 18.82 28.96 -1.38
N THR A 377 20.07 28.65 -1.05
CA THR A 377 20.72 29.07 0.18
C THR A 377 20.73 30.59 0.19
N ASP A 378 19.75 31.18 0.88
CA ASP A 378 19.90 32.54 1.38
C ASP A 378 20.98 32.50 2.46
N ASP A 379 22.16 33.03 2.10
CA ASP A 379 23.20 33.42 3.03
C ASP A 379 22.58 34.36 4.08
N ILE A 380 22.44 33.87 5.31
CA ILE A 380 22.14 34.70 6.47
C ILE A 380 23.22 34.44 7.51
N ASP A 381 24.14 35.41 7.58
CA ASP A 381 24.99 35.68 8.72
C ASP A 381 24.19 35.67 10.04
N GLU A 382 24.65 34.93 11.04
CA GLU A 382 24.31 35.17 12.44
C GLU A 382 25.27 36.23 13.02
N PRO A 383 24.96 36.92 14.14
CA PRO A 383 23.69 36.96 14.88
C PRO A 383 23.26 38.38 15.30
N GLU A 384 21.97 38.58 15.63
CA GLU A 384 21.62 39.50 16.72
C GLU A 384 20.49 38.96 17.59
N GLN A 385 20.79 38.89 18.88
CA GLN A 385 19.87 38.52 19.96
C GLN A 385 18.68 39.47 20.01
N THR A 386 17.46 38.93 19.96
CA THR A 386 16.34 39.53 20.70
C THR A 386 15.44 38.45 21.29
N THR A 387 15.29 38.54 22.60
CA THR A 387 14.44 37.72 23.46
C THR A 387 12.96 38.00 23.19
N SER A 388 12.17 36.97 22.89
CA SER A 388 10.71 37.02 23.00
C SER A 388 10.14 35.65 23.30
N THR A 389 9.70 35.49 24.54
CA THR A 389 9.03 34.30 25.08
C THR A 389 7.58 34.27 24.61
N LYS A 390 7.21 33.30 23.77
CA LYS A 390 5.80 32.88 23.64
C LYS A 390 5.69 31.36 23.77
N ARG A 391 5.17 30.93 24.92
CA ARG A 391 4.74 29.55 25.18
C ARG A 391 3.58 29.20 24.25
N GLY A 392 3.79 28.26 23.34
CA GLY A 392 2.70 27.56 22.65
C GLY A 392 2.05 26.54 23.59
N LEU A 393 0.73 26.55 23.68
CA LEU A 393 -0.05 25.66 24.54
C LEU A 393 0.12 24.19 24.16
N ILE A 394 0.43 23.35 25.15
CA ILE A 394 0.36 21.88 25.05
C ILE A 394 -1.12 21.49 25.09
N LYS A 395 -1.62 20.83 24.04
CA LYS A 395 -2.91 20.13 24.07
C LYS A 395 -2.67 18.70 24.58
N THR A 396 -3.05 18.44 25.82
CA THR A 396 -3.10 17.08 26.37
C THR A 396 -4.34 16.37 25.82
N VAL A 397 -4.16 15.25 25.12
CA VAL A 397 -5.27 14.37 24.70
C VAL A 397 -5.34 13.21 25.69
N THR A 398 -6.45 13.09 26.41
CA THR A 398 -6.73 11.95 27.29
C THR A 398 -7.42 10.86 26.48
N VAL A 399 -6.80 9.68 26.37
CA VAL A 399 -7.38 8.50 25.71
C VAL A 399 -7.99 7.59 26.76
N PHE A 400 -9.27 7.27 26.64
CA PHE A 400 -9.93 6.24 27.45
C PHE A 400 -9.84 4.89 26.74
N ALA A 401 -9.03 3.99 27.29
CA ALA A 401 -9.03 2.58 26.87
C ALA A 401 -10.16 1.85 27.60
N THR A 402 -11.12 1.30 26.84
CA THR A 402 -12.13 0.38 27.38
C THR A 402 -11.66 -1.04 27.09
N ALA A 403 -11.27 -1.79 28.12
CA ALA A 403 -10.94 -3.20 27.98
C ALA A 403 -12.23 -4.04 28.04
N THR A 404 -12.57 -4.74 26.96
CA THR A 404 -13.61 -5.78 26.96
C THR A 404 -12.99 -7.10 27.40
N ALA A 405 -13.40 -7.61 28.57
CA ALA A 405 -13.05 -8.94 29.03
C ALA A 405 -14.02 -9.99 28.45
N PHE A 406 -13.52 -10.95 27.67
CA PHE A 406 -14.30 -12.11 27.25
C PHE A 406 -14.19 -13.20 28.33
N ALA A 407 -15.31 -13.54 28.97
CA ALA A 407 -15.41 -14.70 29.85
C ALA A 407 -15.84 -15.93 29.04
N THR A 408 -14.97 -16.92 28.95
CA THR A 408 -15.29 -18.22 28.35
C THR A 408 -15.85 -19.14 29.44
N SER A 409 -17.14 -19.47 29.37
CA SER A 409 -17.74 -20.51 30.21
C SER A 409 -17.80 -21.83 29.44
N THR A 410 -17.13 -22.86 29.96
CA THR A 410 -17.27 -24.25 29.51
C THR A 410 -18.40 -24.94 30.27
N PHE A 411 -19.27 -25.66 29.55
CA PHE A 411 -20.29 -26.52 30.16
C PHE A 411 -19.99 -27.98 29.81
N THR A 412 -19.94 -28.83 30.83
CA THR A 412 -19.83 -30.28 30.68
C THR A 412 -21.22 -30.88 30.69
N ILE A 413 -21.64 -31.51 29.59
CA ILE A 413 -22.91 -32.24 29.52
C ILE A 413 -22.63 -33.70 29.87
N THR A 414 -23.17 -34.18 30.98
CA THR A 414 -23.15 -35.59 31.36
C THR A 414 -24.51 -36.20 31.05
N SER A 415 -24.58 -37.16 30.13
CA SER A 415 -25.80 -37.94 29.87
C SER A 415 -25.72 -39.29 30.58
N THR A 416 -26.68 -39.57 31.46
CA THR A 416 -26.88 -40.91 32.03
C THR A 416 -27.60 -41.81 31.05
N VAL A 417 -26.94 -42.89 30.61
CA VAL A 417 -27.58 -44.01 29.92
C VAL A 417 -28.22 -44.89 30.99
N SER A 418 -29.54 -45.04 30.96
CA SER A 418 -30.25 -46.04 31.78
C SER A 418 -30.21 -47.40 31.08
N PRO A 419 -30.16 -48.52 31.84
CA PRO A 419 -29.77 -49.84 31.34
C PRO A 419 -30.69 -50.43 30.27
#